data_AF-A0A9Q1F2E5-F1
#
_entry.id   AF-A0A9Q1F2E5-F1
#
_cell.length_a   1.000
_cell.length_b   1.000
_cell.length_c   1.000
_cell.angle_alpha   90.00
_cell.angle_beta   90.00
_cell.angle_gamma   90.00
#
_symmetry.space_group_name_H-M   'P 1'
#
loop_
_entity.id
_entity.type
_entity.pdbx_description
1 polymer ?
#
loop_
_entity_poly.entity_id
_entity_poly.type
_entity_poly.pdbx_seq_one_letter_code
_entity_poly.pdbx_strand_id
1 'polypeptide(L)'
;MPEPAKSAPKKGSKKAVTKTAGKGGKKRRKSRKESYTIYVYNVLKQVHPDTGISSKTMGIINSFVNDIFERIAGESSRLAHYNKRHFKGDLDRRAPSAARRAGQTRGV
;
A
#
# COMPACT_ATOMS: atom_id res chain seq x y z
N MET A 1 -4.98 18.53 -71.11
CA MET A 1 -4.55 19.84 -70.60
C MET A 1 -5.66 20.83 -70.83
N PRO A 2 -6.26 21.34 -69.75
CA PRO A 2 -6.06 22.76 -69.46
C PRO A 2 -5.70 23.01 -67.98
N GLU A 3 -4.66 23.81 -67.74
CA GLU A 3 -4.40 24.44 -66.44
C GLU A 3 -5.29 25.68 -66.25
N PRO A 4 -5.59 26.05 -64.99
CA PRO A 4 -5.65 27.48 -64.69
C PRO A 4 -4.92 27.85 -63.39
N ALA A 5 -3.91 28.71 -63.59
CA ALA A 5 -3.69 29.99 -62.93
C ALA A 5 -3.76 30.11 -61.39
N LYS A 6 -2.59 30.46 -60.84
CA LYS A 6 -2.35 31.08 -59.53
C LYS A 6 -3.34 32.22 -59.23
N SER A 7 -3.92 32.20 -58.05
CA SER A 7 -4.46 33.40 -57.40
C SER A 7 -4.02 33.43 -55.93
N ALA A 8 -3.15 34.40 -55.60
CA ALA A 8 -2.96 34.84 -54.22
C ALA A 8 -3.88 36.05 -54.00
N PRO A 9 -4.59 36.10 -52.86
CA PRO A 9 -4.72 37.41 -52.23
C PRO A 9 -4.67 37.40 -50.70
N LYS A 10 -3.99 38.44 -50.20
CA LYS A 10 -4.41 39.31 -49.08
C LYS A 10 -4.23 38.82 -47.64
N LYS A 11 -3.09 39.27 -47.10
CA LYS A 11 -2.94 40.08 -45.89
C LYS A 11 -4.27 40.47 -45.19
N GLY A 12 -4.37 40.09 -43.93
CA GLY A 12 -5.07 40.86 -42.90
C GLY A 12 -6.21 40.12 -42.21
N SER A 13 -5.97 39.63 -40.99
CA SER A 13 -6.97 39.68 -39.92
C SER A 13 -6.30 39.39 -38.57
N LYS A 14 -6.31 40.40 -37.69
CA LYS A 14 -5.90 40.30 -36.29
C LYS A 14 -6.62 39.12 -35.62
N LYS A 15 -5.90 38.09 -35.21
CA LYS A 15 -6.45 37.09 -34.29
C LYS A 15 -6.55 37.71 -32.91
N ALA A 16 -7.79 38.01 -32.54
CA ALA A 16 -8.19 38.34 -31.19
C ALA A 16 -7.62 37.30 -30.21
N VAL A 17 -7.03 37.80 -29.12
CA VAL A 17 -6.58 36.99 -28.00
C VAL A 17 -7.81 36.32 -27.39
N THR A 18 -8.09 35.08 -27.79
CA THR A 18 -9.01 34.22 -27.04
C THR A 18 -8.35 33.92 -25.72
N LYS A 19 -8.87 34.52 -24.64
CA LYS A 19 -8.62 34.08 -23.26
C LYS A 19 -8.74 32.56 -23.23
N THR A 20 -7.63 31.87 -22.99
CA THR A 20 -7.62 30.45 -22.68
C THR A 20 -8.37 30.28 -21.36
N ALA A 21 -9.67 30.00 -21.45
CA ALA A 21 -10.42 29.40 -20.36
C ALA A 21 -9.64 28.15 -19.92
N GLY A 22 -9.18 28.17 -18.66
CA GLY A 22 -8.35 27.13 -18.09
C GLY A 22 -8.95 25.75 -18.33
N LYS A 23 -8.31 25.00 -19.20
CA LYS A 23 -8.66 23.61 -19.47
C LYS A 23 -8.21 22.79 -18.27
N GLY A 24 -9.17 22.13 -17.63
CA GLY A 24 -8.89 20.95 -16.83
C GLY A 24 -9.07 21.16 -15.33
N GLY A 25 -10.33 21.15 -14.89
CA GLY A 25 -10.62 20.60 -13.58
C GLY A 25 -10.05 19.19 -13.51
N LYS A 26 -8.87 19.04 -12.88
CA LYS A 26 -8.33 17.73 -12.51
C LYS A 26 -9.34 17.11 -11.54
N LYS A 27 -10.24 16.26 -12.06
CA LYS A 27 -11.04 15.34 -11.26
C LYS A 27 -10.08 14.71 -10.26
N ARG A 28 -10.30 14.95 -8.96
CA ARG A 28 -9.51 14.37 -7.86
C ARG A 28 -9.34 12.89 -8.19
N ARG A 29 -8.08 12.47 -8.37
CA ARG A 29 -7.73 11.09 -8.69
C ARG A 29 -8.29 10.25 -7.54
N LYS A 30 -9.29 9.41 -7.82
CA LYS A 30 -9.89 8.55 -6.80
C LYS A 30 -8.77 7.69 -6.22
N SER A 31 -8.62 7.71 -4.90
CA SER A 31 -7.61 6.90 -4.22
C SER A 31 -7.77 5.45 -4.66
N ARG A 32 -6.64 4.79 -4.94
CA ARG A 32 -6.64 3.41 -5.39
C ARG A 32 -7.20 2.57 -4.25
N LYS A 33 -8.31 1.86 -4.51
CA LYS A 33 -8.86 0.90 -3.55
C LYS A 33 -7.91 -0.30 -3.54
N GLU A 34 -7.24 -0.52 -2.42
CA GLU A 34 -6.48 -1.75 -2.22
C GLU A 34 -7.45 -2.92 -2.30
N SER A 35 -7.15 -3.89 -3.17
CA SER A 35 -8.01 -5.04 -3.41
C SER A 35 -7.17 -6.23 -3.86
N TYR A 36 -7.63 -7.43 -3.52
CA TYR A 36 -6.95 -8.68 -3.88
C TYR A 36 -7.32 -9.19 -5.28
N THR A 37 -7.95 -8.34 -6.09
CA THR A 37 -8.54 -8.71 -7.38
C THR A 37 -7.56 -9.39 -8.33
N ILE A 38 -6.32 -8.87 -8.43
CA ILE A 38 -5.28 -9.43 -9.30
C ILE A 38 -4.93 -10.86 -8.86
N TYR A 39 -4.76 -11.09 -7.56
CA TYR A 39 -4.38 -12.39 -7.03
C TYR A 39 -5.49 -13.43 -7.21
N VAL A 40 -6.74 -13.02 -6.99
CA VAL A 40 -7.90 -13.89 -7.21
C VAL A 40 -7.99 -14.32 -8.68
N TYR A 41 -7.75 -13.40 -9.63
CA TYR A 41 -7.72 -13.76 -11.05
C TYR A 41 -6.55 -14.68 -11.42
N ASN A 42 -5.36 -14.42 -10.88
CA ASN A 42 -4.19 -15.25 -11.14
C ASN A 42 -4.42 -16.70 -10.68
N VAL A 43 -4.92 -16.88 -9.46
CA VAL A 43 -5.21 -18.22 -8.93
C VAL A 43 -6.36 -18.87 -9.70
N LEU A 44 -7.43 -18.12 -10.01
CA LEU A 44 -8.55 -18.66 -10.78
C LEU A 44 -8.08 -19.19 -12.14
N LYS A 45 -7.24 -18.43 -12.87
CA LYS A 45 -6.77 -18.86 -14.20
C LYS A 45 -5.80 -20.03 -14.15
N GLN A 46 -5.12 -20.25 -13.02
CA GLN A 46 -4.32 -21.46 -12.81
C GLN A 46 -5.20 -22.71 -12.66
N VAL A 47 -6.36 -22.60 -11.99
CA VAL A 47 -7.24 -23.75 -11.73
C VAL A 47 -8.33 -23.95 -12.79
N HIS A 48 -8.83 -22.86 -13.38
CA HIS A 48 -9.90 -22.83 -14.37
C HIS A 48 -9.65 -21.74 -15.43
N PRO A 49 -8.89 -22.05 -16.49
CA PRO A 49 -8.55 -21.08 -17.54
C PRO A 49 -9.75 -20.46 -18.25
N ASP A 50 -10.85 -21.20 -18.41
CA ASP A 50 -12.03 -20.77 -19.19
C ASP A 50 -13.16 -20.19 -18.33
N THR A 51 -13.02 -20.23 -17.01
CA THR A 51 -14.02 -19.69 -16.09
C THR A 51 -13.76 -18.22 -15.78
N GLY A 52 -14.83 -17.45 -15.60
CA GLY A 52 -14.81 -16.06 -15.16
C GLY A 52 -15.56 -15.89 -13.83
N ILE A 53 -15.24 -14.84 -13.09
CA ILE A 53 -15.90 -14.50 -11.82
C ILE A 53 -16.65 -13.18 -11.98
N SER A 54 -17.88 -13.12 -11.46
CA SER A 54 -18.68 -11.89 -11.47
C SER A 54 -18.08 -10.82 -10.53
N SER A 55 -18.39 -9.54 -10.79
CA SER A 55 -17.97 -8.44 -9.91
C SER A 55 -18.54 -8.55 -8.49
N LYS A 56 -19.75 -9.10 -8.34
CA LYS A 56 -20.39 -9.37 -7.04
C LYS A 56 -19.59 -10.40 -6.25
N THR A 57 -19.26 -11.52 -6.87
CA THR A 57 -18.45 -12.59 -6.26
C THR A 57 -17.06 -12.09 -5.93
N MET A 58 -16.45 -11.27 -6.79
CA MET A 58 -15.15 -10.65 -6.51
C MET A 58 -15.18 -9.77 -5.24
N GLY A 59 -16.28 -9.03 -5.03
CA GLY A 59 -16.49 -8.28 -3.78
C GLY A 59 -16.53 -9.18 -2.54
N ILE A 60 -17.25 -10.30 -2.62
CA ILE A 60 -17.35 -11.29 -1.53
C ILE A 60 -15.97 -11.87 -1.20
N ILE A 61 -15.22 -12.31 -2.22
CA ILE A 61 -13.87 -12.87 -2.04
C ILE A 61 -12.92 -11.84 -1.43
N ASN A 62 -12.99 -10.57 -1.87
CA ASN A 62 -12.15 -9.52 -1.31
C ASN A 62 -12.44 -9.28 0.19
N SER A 63 -13.70 -9.33 0.61
CA SER A 63 -14.05 -9.24 2.03
C SER A 63 -13.64 -10.49 2.82
N PHE A 64 -13.80 -11.68 2.23
CA PHE A 64 -13.38 -12.95 2.85
C PHE A 64 -11.88 -12.96 3.17
N VAL A 65 -11.03 -12.52 2.23
CA VAL A 65 -9.58 -12.44 2.46
C VAL A 65 -9.25 -11.47 3.61
N ASN A 66 -9.95 -10.33 3.70
CA ASN A 66 -9.74 -9.39 4.81
C ASN A 66 -10.16 -9.97 6.16
N ASP A 67 -11.31 -10.66 6.25
CA ASP A 67 -11.75 -11.29 7.50
C ASP A 67 -10.73 -12.31 8.01
N ILE A 68 -10.20 -13.17 7.13
CA ILE A 68 -9.15 -14.11 7.49
C ILE A 68 -7.86 -13.39 7.90
N PHE A 69 -7.45 -12.36 7.17
CA PHE A 69 -6.25 -11.60 7.49
C PHE A 69 -6.36 -10.91 8.86
N GLU A 70 -7.50 -10.29 9.17
CA GLU A 70 -7.75 -9.63 10.44
C GLU A 70 -7.75 -10.61 11.61
N ARG A 71 -8.33 -11.82 11.43
CA ARG A 71 -8.29 -12.87 12.45
C ARG A 71 -6.86 -13.30 12.76
N ILE A 72 -6.06 -13.58 11.73
CA ILE A 72 -4.66 -13.99 11.88
C ILE A 72 -3.84 -12.88 12.54
N ALA A 73 -4.01 -11.63 12.10
CA ALA A 73 -3.32 -10.48 12.68
C ALA A 73 -3.70 -10.26 14.16
N GLY A 74 -4.98 -10.44 14.49
CA GLY A 74 -5.50 -10.34 15.86
C GLY A 74 -4.91 -11.41 16.78
N GLU A 75 -4.88 -12.67 16.33
CA GLU A 75 -4.28 -13.77 17.09
C GLU A 75 -2.76 -13.60 17.25
N SER A 76 -2.07 -13.21 16.19
CA SER A 76 -0.63 -12.94 16.21
C SER A 76 -0.28 -11.81 17.18
N SER A 77 -1.08 -10.74 17.19
CA SER A 77 -0.95 -9.64 18.14
C SER A 77 -1.14 -10.11 19.58
N ARG A 78 -2.23 -10.86 19.85
CA ARG A 78 -2.49 -11.44 21.18
C ARG A 78 -1.31 -12.30 21.65
N LEU A 79 -0.80 -13.18 20.80
CA LEU A 79 0.34 -14.06 21.11
C LEU A 79 1.61 -13.26 21.45
N ALA A 80 1.92 -12.22 20.67
CA ALA A 80 3.03 -11.32 20.95
C ALA A 80 2.87 -10.60 22.31
N HIS A 81 1.65 -10.25 22.69
CA HIS A 81 1.34 -9.65 24.00
C HIS A 81 1.40 -10.64 25.17
N TYR A 82 1.08 -11.93 24.96
CA TYR A 82 1.26 -12.97 25.98
C TYR A 82 2.74 -13.19 26.32
N ASN A 83 3.61 -13.25 25.30
CA ASN A 83 5.03 -13.51 25.50
C ASN A 83 5.77 -12.43 26.30
N LYS A 84 5.30 -11.17 26.26
CA LYS A 84 5.89 -10.07 27.06
C LYS A 84 5.56 -10.14 28.56
N ARG A 85 4.56 -10.92 28.99
CA ARG A 85 4.21 -11.09 30.41
C ARG A 85 4.98 -12.23 31.09
N HIS A 86 5.36 -13.28 30.36
CA HIS A 86 6.13 -14.39 30.91
C HIS A 86 7.62 -14.08 31.12
N PHE A 87 8.20 -13.15 30.35
CA PHE A 87 9.61 -12.77 30.51
C PHE A 87 9.91 -12.01 31.82
N LYS A 88 8.90 -11.39 32.45
CA LYS A 88 9.07 -10.59 33.67
C LYS A 88 9.10 -11.42 34.97
N GLY A 89 8.90 -12.74 34.89
CA GLY A 89 8.82 -13.62 36.06
C GLY A 89 10.15 -14.14 36.60
N ASP A 90 11.19 -14.26 35.77
CA ASP A 90 12.41 -14.99 36.14
C ASP A 90 13.70 -14.14 36.12
N LEU A 91 13.63 -12.86 35.76
CA LEU A 91 14.78 -11.95 35.73
C LEU A 91 15.01 -11.19 37.06
N ASP A 92 14.28 -11.52 38.13
CA ASP A 92 14.45 -10.89 39.46
C ASP A 92 14.96 -11.87 40.53
N ARG A 93 15.30 -13.11 40.16
CA ARG A 93 15.70 -14.15 41.14
C ARG A 93 17.14 -14.65 41.04
N ARG A 94 17.97 -14.06 40.17
CA ARG A 94 19.40 -14.43 40.07
C ARG A 94 20.31 -13.21 40.24
N ALA A 95 20.49 -12.84 41.51
CA ALA A 95 21.61 -12.00 41.93
C ALA A 95 22.96 -12.64 41.53
N PRO A 96 24.02 -11.84 41.44
CA PRO A 96 25.16 -12.17 42.26
C PRO A 96 25.61 -10.99 43.12
N SER A 97 25.60 -11.24 44.41
CA SER A 97 26.30 -10.51 45.46
C SER A 97 27.78 -10.37 45.11
N ALA A 98 28.18 -9.22 44.58
CA ALA A 98 29.58 -8.85 44.35
C ALA A 98 29.86 -7.46 44.94
N ALA A 99 29.75 -7.36 46.26
CA ALA A 99 30.13 -6.16 47.00
C ALA A 99 30.74 -6.52 48.37
N ARG A 100 31.72 -7.44 48.40
CA ARG A 100 32.62 -7.61 49.55
C ARG A 100 33.98 -8.09 49.06
N ARG A 101 34.89 -7.15 48.77
CA ARG A 101 36.35 -7.19 48.99
C ARG A 101 37.04 -6.18 48.06
N ALA A 102 37.10 -4.94 48.49
CA ALA A 102 38.14 -4.01 48.07
C ALA A 102 38.50 -3.18 49.32
N GLY A 103 39.75 -3.28 49.77
CA GLY A 103 40.29 -2.41 50.82
C GLY A 103 40.89 -3.09 52.05
N GLN A 104 41.68 -4.16 51.92
CA GLN A 104 42.68 -4.48 52.95
C GLN A 104 43.88 -5.28 52.40
N THR A 105 44.85 -4.58 51.82
CA THR A 105 46.25 -5.00 51.65
C THR A 105 47.08 -3.71 51.79
N ARG A 106 47.55 -3.31 52.99
CA ARG A 106 48.84 -3.63 53.63
C ARG A 106 50.07 -3.56 52.71
N GLY A 107 50.99 -2.65 53.05
CA GLY A 107 52.32 -2.40 52.46
C GLY A 107 52.38 -0.96 51.94
N VAL A 108 53.13 0.00 52.47
CA VAL A 108 54.37 0.04 53.30
C VAL A 108 54.29 1.23 54.25
#